data_AF-A0A537NG81-F1
#
_entry.id   AF-A0A537NG81-F1
#
_cell.length_a   1.000
_cell.length_b   1.000
_cell.length_c   1.000
_cell.angle_alpha   90.00
_cell.angle_beta   90.00
_cell.angle_gamma   90.00
#
_symmetry.space_group_name_H-M   'P 1'
#
loop_
_entity.id
_entity.type
_entity.pdbx_description
1 polymer ?
#
loop_
_entity_poly.entity_id
_entity_poly.type
_entity_poly.pdbx_seq_one_letter_code
_entity_poly.pdbx_strand_id
1 'polypeptide(L)' 'MAAIEIGAREFMCIGATPPFDHPHVFIDMGDDSEAICPYCSTLYRYDPSLHGYQSRPPECAWREPAEL' A
#
# COMPACT_ATOMS: atom_id res chain seq x y z
N MET A 1 13.15 -3.53 8.56
CA MET A 1 11.88 -3.88 7.87
C MET A 1 12.11 -3.73 6.38
N ALA A 2 11.60 -4.67 5.58
CA ALA A 2 11.63 -4.54 4.12
C ALA A 2 10.53 -3.56 3.68
N ALA A 3 10.80 -2.77 2.63
CA ALA A 3 9.79 -1.91 2.02
C ALA A 3 8.78 -2.74 1.22
N ILE A 4 7.55 -2.25 1.10
CA ILE A 4 6.55 -2.79 0.17
C ILE A 4 6.63 -1.97 -1.11
N GLU A 5 6.96 -2.62 -2.22
CA GLU A 5 6.97 -1.95 -3.53
C GLU A 5 5.55 -1.92 -4.09
N ILE A 6 5.12 -0.81 -4.68
CA ILE A 6 3.78 -0.62 -5.24
C ILE A 6 3.83 0.08 -6.60
N GLY A 7 2.87 -0.23 -7.47
CA GLY A 7 2.75 0.39 -8.80
C GLY A 7 1.97 1.71 -8.84
N ALA A 8 1.44 2.18 -7.70
CA ALA A 8 0.69 3.42 -7.58
C ALA A 8 1.41 4.43 -6.68
N ARG A 9 1.24 5.72 -6.97
CA ARG A 9 1.70 6.83 -6.11
C ARG A 9 0.61 7.33 -5.17
N GLU A 10 -0.64 7.10 -5.54
CA GLU A 10 -1.84 7.44 -4.77
C GLU A 10 -2.54 6.14 -4.39
N PHE A 11 -2.65 5.84 -3.10
CA PHE A 11 -3.21 4.58 -2.63
C PHE A 11 -3.80 4.71 -1.22
N MET A 12 -4.68 3.76 -0.88
CA MET A 12 -5.28 3.65 0.45
C MET A 12 -4.57 2.57 1.26
N CYS A 13 -3.90 2.95 2.34
CA CYS A 13 -3.31 2.03 3.29
C CYS A 13 -4.33 1.64 4.35
N ILE A 14 -4.71 0.36 4.37
CA ILE A 14 -5.58 -0.22 5.41
C ILE A 14 -4.79 -0.73 6.62
N GLY A 15 -3.46 -0.80 6.53
CA GLY A 15 -2.62 -1.43 7.56
C GLY A 15 -2.57 -2.94 7.37
N ALA A 16 -2.80 -3.70 8.45
CA ALA A 16 -2.95 -5.15 8.37
C ALA A 16 -4.34 -5.52 7.81
N THR A 17 -4.55 -6.80 7.48
CA THR A 17 -5.88 -7.27 7.11
C THR A 17 -6.83 -7.24 8.32
N PRO A 18 -8.14 -6.99 8.12
CA PRO A 18 -9.13 -7.06 9.20
C PRO A 18 -9.03 -8.39 9.97
N PRO A 19 -9.17 -8.37 11.32
CA PRO A 19 -9.62 -7.28 12.19
C PRO A 19 -8.49 -6.40 12.78
N PHE A 20 -7.27 -6.45 12.23
CA PHE A 20 -6.11 -5.74 12.77
C PHE A 20 -5.78 -4.45 12.01
N ASP A 21 -6.67 -4.00 11.13
CA ASP A 21 -6.53 -2.77 10.39
C ASP A 21 -6.60 -1.55 11.31
N HIS A 22 -5.88 -0.50 10.93
CA HIS A 22 -5.99 0.82 11.56
C HIS A 22 -6.92 1.70 10.71
N PRO A 23 -7.28 2.93 11.15
CA PRO A 23 -8.07 3.83 10.30
C PRO A 23 -7.44 3.95 8.91
N HIS A 24 -8.21 3.65 7.86
CA HIS A 24 -7.70 3.65 6.50
C HIS A 24 -7.25 5.07 6.13
N VAL A 25 -6.04 5.19 5.59
CA VAL A 25 -5.42 6.47 5.26
C VAL A 25 -5.04 6.51 3.79
N PHE A 26 -5.36 7.63 3.15
CA PHE A 26 -4.91 7.90 1.79
C PHE A 26 -3.51 8.49 1.83
N ILE A 27 -2.59 7.86 1.09
CA ILE A 27 -1.21 8.29 0.96
C ILE A 27 -1.02 8.71 -0.49
N ASP A 28 -0.49 9.92 -0.67
CA ASP A 28 -0.06 10.46 -1.95
C ASP A 28 1.45 10.72 -1.86
N MET A 29 2.22 10.06 -2.74
CA MET A 29 3.66 10.23 -2.84
C MET A 29 4.04 11.50 -3.63
N GLY A 30 3.14 12.11 -4.39
CA GLY A 30 3.45 13.22 -5.28
C GLY A 30 4.58 12.88 -6.26
N ASP A 31 5.64 13.68 -6.24
CA ASP A 31 6.85 13.46 -7.05
C ASP A 31 7.88 12.54 -6.37
N ASP A 32 7.67 12.16 -5.12
CA ASP A 32 8.55 11.25 -4.39
C ASP A 32 8.38 9.79 -4.84
N SER A 33 9.33 8.95 -4.46
CA SER A 33 9.33 7.51 -4.75
C SER A 33 9.13 6.64 -3.52
N GLU A 34 9.02 7.24 -2.33
CA GLU A 34 8.84 6.53 -1.07
C GLU A 34 7.90 7.31 -0.15
N ALA A 35 7.07 6.59 0.60
CA ALA A 35 6.23 7.18 1.64
C ALA A 35 6.08 6.22 2.82
N ILE A 36 5.99 6.77 4.02
CA ILE A 36 5.77 6.01 5.26
C ILE A 36 4.34 6.19 5.70
N CYS A 37 3.67 5.07 5.98
CA CYS A 37 2.37 5.05 6.64
C CYS A 37 2.50 5.53 8.10
N PRO A 38 1.78 6.60 8.50
CA PRO A 38 1.92 7.18 9.85
C PRO A 38 1.41 6.26 10.97
N TYR A 39 0.59 5.26 10.64
CA TYR A 39 0.02 4.32 11.62
C TYR A 39 0.81 3.02 11.70
N CYS A 40 0.99 2.37 10.56
CA CYS A 40 1.61 1.06 10.45
C CYS A 40 3.15 1.11 10.38
N SER A 41 3.75 2.29 10.21
CA SER A 41 5.20 2.47 10.01
C SER A 41 5.76 1.68 8.81
N THR A 42 4.89 1.21 7.91
CA THR A 42 5.26 0.55 6.67
C THR A 42 5.87 1.56 5.71
N LEU A 43 7.04 1.24 5.18
CA LEU A 43 7.67 1.99 4.09
C LEU A 43 7.14 1.44 2.76
N TYR A 44 6.50 2.31 1.99
CA TYR A 44 6.09 2.04 0.61
C TYR A 44 7.12 2.64 -0.34
N ARG A 45 7.45 1.91 -1.41
CA ARG A 45 8.32 2.36 -2.49
C ARG A 45 7.62 2.22 -3.83
N TYR A 46 7.65 3.25 -4.64
CA TYR A 46 7.12 3.19 -5.99
C TYR A 46 8.04 2.35 -6.90
N ASP A 47 7.48 1.34 -7.56
CA ASP A 47 8.15 0.57 -8.61
C ASP A 47 7.34 0.70 -9.91
N PRO A 48 7.85 1.43 -10.93
CA PRO A 48 7.13 1.63 -12.20
C PRO A 48 6.97 0.35 -13.03
N SER A 49 7.64 -0.75 -12.67
CA SER A 49 7.45 -2.05 -13.32
C SER A 49 6.19 -2.79 -12.84
N LEU A 50 5.61 -2.37 -11.72
CA LEU A 50 4.36 -2.93 -11.18
C LEU A 50 3.15 -2.21 -11.77
N HIS A 51 2.08 -2.96 -12.03
CA HIS A 51 0.78 -2.38 -12.39
C HIS A 51 0.19 -1.62 -11.18
N GLY A 52 -0.67 -0.63 -11.39
CA GLY A 52 -1.20 0.26 -10.33
C GLY A 52 -1.88 -0.43 -9.13
N TYR A 53 -2.31 -1.69 -9.28
CA TYR A 53 -2.92 -2.51 -8.22
C TYR A 53 -2.03 -3.66 -7.74
N GLN A 54 -0.76 -3.69 -8.16
CA GLN A 54 0.21 -4.70 -7.77
C GLN A 54 1.13 -4.15 -6.68
N SER A 55 1.59 -5.07 -5.84
CA SER A 55 2.61 -4.83 -4.85
C SER A 55 3.65 -5.95 -4.85
N ARG A 56 4.78 -5.70 -4.21
CA ARG A 56 5.79 -6.69 -3.86
C ARG A 56 6.13 -6.54 -2.38
N PRO A 57 5.88 -7.55 -1.53
CA PRO A 57 5.28 -8.86 -1.85
C PRO A 57 3.82 -8.77 -2.36
N PRO A 58 3.37 -9.67 -3.27
CA PRO A 58 2.04 -9.60 -3.89
C PRO A 58 0.88 -9.78 -2.90
N GLU A 59 1.11 -10.45 -1.77
CA GLU A 59 0.13 -10.61 -0.70
C GLU A 59 -0.20 -9.29 0.02
N CYS A 60 0.62 -8.25 -0.15
CA CYS A 60 0.36 -6.93 0.43
C CYS A 60 -0.63 -6.11 -0.40
N ALA A 61 -1.02 -6.56 -1.59
CA ALA A 61 -2.05 -5.91 -2.39
C ALA A 61 -3.43 -6.35 -1.88
N TRP A 62 -4.13 -5.44 -1.21
CA TRP A 62 -5.52 -5.68 -0.83
C TRP A 62 -6.41 -5.67 -2.07
N ARG A 63 -7.27 -6.68 -2.16
CA ARG A 63 -8.37 -6.74 -3.13
C ARG A 63 -9.64 -6.83 -2.33
N GLU A 64 -10.60 -5.95 -2.61
CA GLU A 64 -11.92 -6.08 -2.05
C GLU A 64 -12.47 -7.46 -2.41
N PRO A 65 -12.94 -8.25 -1.44
CA PRO A 65 -13.64 -9.47 -1.75
C PRO A 65 -14.86 -9.07 -2.60
N ALA A 66 -14.99 -9.69 -3.78
CA ALA A 66 -16.12 -9.43 -4.67
C ALA A 66 -17.42 -9.56 -3.86
N GLU A 67 -18.14 -8.45 -3.77
CA GLU A 67 -19.42 -8.38 -3.07
C GLU A 67 -20.33 -9.47 -3.64
N LEU A 68 -20.86 -10.32 -2.76
CA LEU A 68 -21.73 -11.45 -3.08
C LEU A 68 -23.19 -11.00 -2.94
#